data_AF-A0A7K5EZL4-F1
#
_entry.id   AF-A0A7K5EZL4-F1
#
_cell.length_a   1.000
_cell.length_b   1.000
_cell.length_c   1.000
_cell.angle_alpha   90.00
_cell.angle_beta   90.00
_cell.angle_gamma   90.00
#
_symmetry.space_group_name_H-M   'P 1'
#
loop_
_entity.id
_entity.type
_entity.pdbx_description
1 polymer ?
#
loop_
_entity_poly.entity_id
_entity_poly.type
_entity_poly.pdbx_seq_one_letter_code
_entity_poly.pdbx_strand_id
1 'polypeptide(L)'
;LREPGLNLRVVQLFRDPRAVHNSRLKARQALLRESIQVLRSRHRAEPRGTLRHPQQQLPGMLGGGRAPQHRAEFFIGGALEVICQAWLRDLLLARRAPAWVRRRYTQLRYEDLVREPRAQLRRLLRFAGLPVPPALEDFVLNMTRGAAYSSDRPFLISARDAREAIHAWRERLSRQQVRQVEAACGEAMSLLAY
;
A
#
# COMPACT_ATOMS: atom_id res chain seq x y z
N LEU A 1 -3.92 -23.71 -12.78
CA LEU A 1 -4.93 -22.99 -11.97
C LEU A 1 -6.39 -23.21 -12.43
N ARG A 2 -6.70 -24.25 -13.23
CA ARG A 2 -8.08 -24.76 -13.39
C ARG A 2 -8.24 -26.03 -12.55
N GLU A 3 -7.95 -25.92 -11.26
CA GLU A 3 -8.17 -27.01 -10.30
C GLU A 3 -9.62 -26.89 -9.80
N PRO A 4 -10.51 -27.85 -10.13
CA PRO A 4 -11.94 -27.76 -9.77
C PRO A 4 -12.19 -27.72 -8.26
N GLY A 5 -11.26 -28.26 -7.46
CA GLY A 5 -11.35 -28.26 -6.00
C GLY A 5 -10.97 -26.94 -5.32
N LEU A 6 -10.32 -26.01 -6.02
CA LEU A 6 -9.78 -24.80 -5.41
C LEU A 6 -10.71 -23.59 -5.62
N ASN A 7 -11.55 -23.28 -4.63
CA ASN A 7 -12.42 -22.10 -4.59
C ASN A 7 -11.64 -20.82 -4.17
N LEU A 8 -10.53 -20.52 -4.85
CA LEU A 8 -9.70 -19.35 -4.53
C LEU A 8 -10.38 -18.05 -4.97
N ARG A 9 -10.45 -17.06 -4.07
CA ARG A 9 -10.86 -15.68 -4.37
C ARG A 9 -9.80 -14.73 -3.82
N VAL A 10 -9.44 -13.71 -4.58
CA VAL A 10 -8.37 -12.77 -4.23
C VAL A 10 -8.99 -11.40 -3.96
N VAL A 11 -8.74 -10.87 -2.76
CA VAL A 11 -9.03 -9.48 -2.40
C VAL A 11 -7.71 -8.73 -2.33
N GLN A 12 -7.50 -7.76 -3.20
CA GLN A 12 -6.31 -6.90 -3.16
C GLN A 12 -6.67 -5.53 -2.61
N LEU A 13 -6.10 -5.21 -1.45
CA LEU A 13 -6.24 -3.92 -0.79
C LEU A 13 -5.17 -2.95 -1.32
N PHE A 14 -5.63 -1.81 -1.81
CA PHE A 14 -4.78 -0.68 -2.20
C PHE A 14 -5.04 0.50 -1.27
N ARG A 15 -4.01 1.31 -1.05
CA ARG A 15 -4.09 2.54 -0.25
C ARG A 15 -3.42 3.67 -1.02
N ASP A 16 -3.83 4.91 -0.79
CA ASP A 16 -3.17 6.08 -1.39
C ASP A 16 -1.64 6.01 -1.13
N PRO A 17 -0.79 6.00 -2.18
CA PRO A 17 0.66 5.95 -2.01
C PRO A 17 1.23 7.06 -1.11
N ARG A 18 0.61 8.24 -1.09
CA ARG A 18 1.01 9.36 -0.22
C ARG A 18 0.74 9.02 1.25
N ALA A 19 -0.41 8.40 1.53
CA ALA A 19 -0.74 7.90 2.86
C ALA A 19 0.18 6.74 3.29
N VAL A 20 0.56 5.85 2.36
CA VAL A 20 1.54 4.79 2.62
C VAL A 20 2.92 5.36 2.94
N HIS A 21 3.38 6.34 2.17
CA HIS A 21 4.65 7.02 2.40
C HIS A 21 4.70 7.65 3.80
N ASN A 22 3.66 8.43 4.14
CA ASN A 22 3.52 9.06 5.45
C ASN A 22 3.56 8.03 6.60
N SER A 23 2.81 6.92 6.47
CA SER A 23 2.83 5.85 7.48
C SER A 23 4.21 5.18 7.60
N ARG A 24 4.92 4.96 6.49
CA ARG A 24 6.28 4.39 6.52
C ARG A 24 7.30 5.33 7.16
N LEU A 25 7.22 6.63 6.88
CA LEU A 25 8.06 7.63 7.53
C LEU A 25 7.81 7.68 9.04
N LYS A 26 6.54 7.63 9.47
CA LYS A 26 6.18 7.57 10.90
C LYS A 26 6.73 6.31 11.57
N ALA A 27 6.67 5.16 10.90
CA ALA A 27 7.19 3.89 11.39
C ALA A 27 8.65 3.60 10.95
N ARG A 28 9.43 4.62 10.62
CA ARG A 28 10.78 4.46 10.01
C ARG A 28 11.72 3.56 10.81
N GLN A 29 11.67 3.63 12.14
CA GLN A 29 12.52 2.81 13.01
C GLN A 29 12.19 1.32 12.88
N ALA A 30 10.91 0.98 12.67
CA ALA A 30 10.44 -0.39 12.54
C ALA A 30 10.49 -0.94 11.11
N LEU A 31 10.54 -0.08 10.08
CA LEU A 31 10.39 -0.49 8.67
C LEU A 31 11.63 -0.28 7.79
N LEU A 32 12.74 0.22 8.37
CA LEU A 32 13.93 0.54 7.57
C LEU A 32 14.56 -0.71 6.94
N ARG A 33 14.66 -1.81 7.69
CA ARG A 33 15.26 -3.06 7.20
C ARG A 33 14.45 -3.66 6.04
N GLU A 34 13.13 -3.68 6.19
CA GLU A 34 12.18 -4.15 5.20
C GLU A 34 12.19 -3.26 3.96
N SER A 35 12.30 -1.94 4.13
CA SER A 35 12.38 -1.00 2.99
C SER A 35 13.66 -1.22 2.18
N ILE A 36 14.79 -1.49 2.84
CA ILE A 36 16.04 -1.88 2.17
C ILE A 36 15.85 -3.22 1.42
N GLN A 37 15.17 -4.19 2.02
CA GLN A 37 14.92 -5.48 1.37
C GLN A 37 14.01 -5.34 0.14
N VAL A 38 12.96 -4.53 0.21
CA VAL A 38 12.09 -4.20 -0.93
C VAL A 38 12.90 -3.55 -2.03
N LEU A 39 13.76 -2.58 -1.71
CA LEU A 39 14.63 -1.95 -2.71
C LEU A 39 15.56 -2.94 -3.41
N ARG A 40 16.09 -3.92 -2.67
CA ARG A 40 16.94 -4.98 -3.24
C ARG A 40 16.17 -5.91 -4.18
N SER A 41 14.86 -6.08 -4.02
CA SER A 41 14.08 -6.96 -4.88
C SER A 41 13.99 -6.46 -6.33
N ARG A 42 14.08 -5.13 -6.54
CA ARG A 42 14.19 -4.49 -7.86
C ARG A 42 15.32 -5.11 -8.70
N HIS A 43 16.48 -5.36 -8.08
CA HIS A 43 17.65 -5.90 -8.77
C HIS A 43 17.55 -7.39 -9.11
N ARG A 44 16.64 -8.15 -8.47
CA ARG A 44 16.43 -9.57 -8.79
C ARG A 44 15.44 -9.80 -9.92
N ALA A 45 14.56 -8.83 -10.19
CA ALA A 45 13.53 -8.93 -11.23
C ALA A 45 14.03 -8.53 -12.63
N GLU A 46 15.16 -7.84 -12.72
CA GLU A 46 15.82 -7.44 -13.98
C GLU A 46 16.83 -8.54 -14.41
N PRO A 47 16.63 -9.24 -15.55
CA PRO A 47 17.67 -10.06 -16.14
C PRO A 47 18.87 -9.18 -16.50
N ARG A 48 20.10 -9.69 -16.36
CA ARG A 48 21.38 -8.99 -16.59
C ARG A 48 21.61 -8.40 -18.01
N GLY A 49 20.59 -8.20 -18.84
CA GLY A 49 20.71 -8.10 -20.29
C GLY A 49 20.17 -6.87 -21.02
N THR A 50 19.25 -6.06 -20.48
CA THR A 50 18.60 -5.05 -21.34
C THR A 50 18.24 -3.74 -20.66
N LEU A 51 18.76 -2.65 -21.26
CA LEU A 51 18.40 -1.23 -21.14
C LEU A 51 18.96 -0.45 -19.93
N ARG A 52 20.06 0.26 -20.22
CA ARG A 52 20.61 1.36 -19.41
C ARG A 52 19.61 2.53 -19.32
N HIS A 53 18.79 2.56 -18.28
CA HIS A 53 18.30 3.82 -17.73
C HIS A 53 19.33 4.38 -16.74
N PRO A 54 19.45 5.72 -16.62
CA PRO A 54 20.56 6.33 -15.90
C PRO A 54 20.58 5.81 -14.47
N GLN A 55 21.74 5.26 -14.11
CA GLN A 55 22.14 4.88 -12.77
C GLN A 55 21.64 5.89 -11.73
N GLN A 56 20.51 5.61 -11.09
CA GLN A 56 20.39 5.95 -9.68
C GLN A 56 21.24 4.92 -8.94
N GLN A 57 22.55 5.16 -8.97
CA GLN A 57 23.50 4.51 -8.06
C GLN A 57 22.88 4.59 -6.67
N LEU A 58 22.76 3.44 -5.97
CA LEU A 58 22.74 3.48 -4.52
C LEU A 58 23.91 4.39 -4.12
N PRO A 59 23.67 5.49 -3.38
CA PRO A 59 24.76 6.37 -2.98
C PRO A 59 25.83 5.51 -2.33
N GLY A 60 27.05 5.61 -2.85
CA GLY A 60 28.19 4.80 -2.43
C GLY A 60 28.25 4.69 -0.92
N MET A 61 28.49 3.47 -0.44
CA MET A 61 28.79 3.16 0.96
C MET A 61 30.18 3.70 1.37
N LEU A 62 30.67 4.75 0.72
CA LEU A 62 31.99 5.35 0.89
C LEU A 62 31.86 6.87 0.75
N GLY A 63 31.96 7.58 1.88
CA GLY A 63 32.27 9.01 1.94
C GLY A 63 31.09 9.97 1.78
N GLY A 64 30.61 10.55 2.90
CA GLY A 64 29.73 11.72 2.89
C GLY A 64 28.73 11.74 4.04
N GLY A 65 29.03 12.51 5.09
CA GLY A 65 28.25 12.63 6.31
C GLY A 65 26.87 13.29 6.13
N ARG A 66 25.91 12.63 5.48
CA ARG A 66 24.50 12.99 5.58
C ARG A 66 23.90 12.41 6.85
N ALA A 67 23.12 13.23 7.56
CA ALA A 67 22.45 12.86 8.80
C ALA A 67 21.67 11.53 8.65
N PRO A 68 21.65 10.64 9.66
CA PRO A 68 20.99 9.33 9.60
C PRO A 68 19.54 9.38 9.12
N GLN A 69 18.84 10.49 9.38
CA GLN A 69 17.45 10.73 8.99
C GLN A 69 17.27 10.79 7.46
N HIS A 70 18.14 11.48 6.73
CA HIS A 70 18.06 11.58 5.27
C HIS A 70 18.29 10.24 4.57
N ARG A 71 19.10 9.34 5.19
CA ARG A 71 19.33 7.99 4.65
C ARG A 71 18.07 7.13 4.78
N ALA A 72 17.37 7.21 5.91
CA ALA A 72 16.13 6.46 6.12
C ALA A 72 15.02 6.90 5.14
N GLU A 73 14.86 8.21 4.93
CA GLU A 73 13.89 8.76 3.97
C GLU A 73 14.16 8.29 2.54
N PHE A 74 15.43 8.25 2.12
CA PHE A 74 15.82 7.72 0.82
C PHE A 74 15.38 6.26 0.63
N PHE A 75 15.68 5.38 1.59
CA PHE A 75 15.29 3.97 1.48
C PHE A 75 13.77 3.78 1.52
N ILE A 76 13.06 4.58 2.31
CA ILE A 76 11.60 4.51 2.40
C ILE A 76 10.94 5.01 1.11
N GLY A 77 11.43 6.11 0.54
CA GLY A 77 10.96 6.65 -0.74
C GLY A 77 11.22 5.68 -1.89
N GLY A 78 12.44 5.15 -2.00
CA GLY A 78 12.78 4.19 -3.04
C GLY A 78 12.00 2.87 -2.92
N ALA A 79 11.74 2.39 -1.69
CA ALA A 79 10.91 1.20 -1.50
C ALA A 79 9.47 1.42 -2.00
N LEU A 80 8.93 2.63 -1.85
CA LEU A 80 7.60 2.95 -2.35
C LEU A 80 7.52 2.90 -3.87
N GLU A 81 8.56 3.35 -4.59
CA GLU A 81 8.63 3.24 -6.06
C GLU A 81 8.49 1.77 -6.50
N VAL A 82 9.26 0.86 -5.87
CA VAL A 82 9.19 -0.58 -6.17
C VAL A 82 7.80 -1.16 -5.88
N ILE A 83 7.17 -0.73 -4.78
CA ILE A 83 5.81 -1.13 -4.41
C ILE A 83 4.80 -0.65 -5.46
N CYS A 84 4.87 0.61 -5.87
CA CYS A 84 3.97 1.17 -6.86
C CYS A 84 4.12 0.53 -8.24
N GLN A 85 5.35 0.19 -8.64
CA GLN A 85 5.59 -0.60 -9.85
C GLN A 85 4.98 -1.99 -9.76
N ALA A 86 5.06 -2.65 -8.60
CA ALA A 86 4.40 -3.94 -8.38
C ALA A 86 2.87 -3.81 -8.47
N TRP A 87 2.29 -2.79 -7.83
CA TRP A 87 0.85 -2.50 -7.94
C TRP A 87 0.42 -2.26 -9.38
N LEU A 88 1.17 -1.46 -10.15
CA LEU A 88 0.86 -1.21 -11.55
C LEU A 88 0.84 -2.52 -12.36
N ARG A 89 1.85 -3.39 -12.17
CA ARG A 89 1.88 -4.71 -12.82
C ARG A 89 0.69 -5.57 -12.43
N ASP A 90 0.34 -5.64 -11.15
CA ASP A 90 -0.80 -6.41 -10.67
C ASP A 90 -2.13 -5.89 -11.24
N LEU A 91 -2.31 -4.57 -11.28
CA LEU A 91 -3.50 -3.92 -11.83
C LEU A 91 -3.65 -4.21 -13.33
N LEU A 92 -2.56 -4.13 -14.09
CA LEU A 92 -2.55 -4.44 -15.52
C LEU A 92 -2.81 -5.93 -15.77
N LEU A 93 -2.21 -6.81 -14.97
CA LEU A 93 -2.43 -8.25 -15.02
C LEU A 93 -3.90 -8.59 -14.76
N ALA A 94 -4.49 -8.04 -13.70
CA ALA A 94 -5.88 -8.26 -13.34
C ALA A 94 -6.84 -7.76 -14.43
N ARG A 95 -6.56 -6.60 -15.04
CA ARG A 95 -7.35 -6.05 -16.16
C ARG A 95 -7.32 -6.93 -17.40
N ARG A 96 -6.15 -7.47 -17.74
CA ARG A 96 -5.94 -8.36 -18.90
C ARG A 96 -6.33 -9.81 -18.64
N ALA A 97 -6.71 -10.14 -17.40
CA ALA A 97 -7.00 -11.51 -17.04
C ALA A 97 -8.29 -12.05 -17.71
N PRO A 98 -8.34 -13.36 -18.00
CA PRO A 98 -9.55 -14.01 -18.49
C PRO A 98 -10.75 -13.76 -17.57
N ALA A 99 -11.96 -13.81 -18.12
CA ALA A 99 -13.20 -13.52 -17.38
C ALA A 99 -13.37 -14.35 -16.08
N TRP A 100 -12.92 -15.61 -16.09
CA TRP A 100 -12.99 -16.47 -14.91
C TRP A 100 -12.10 -15.98 -13.75
N VAL A 101 -10.92 -15.40 -14.04
CA VAL A 101 -10.05 -14.78 -13.03
C VAL A 101 -10.67 -13.48 -12.52
N ARG A 102 -11.16 -12.64 -13.45
CA ARG A 102 -11.75 -11.33 -13.10
C ARG A 102 -12.96 -11.48 -12.17
N ARG A 103 -13.75 -12.55 -12.29
CA ARG A 103 -14.85 -12.87 -11.36
C ARG A 103 -14.38 -13.31 -9.98
N ARG A 104 -13.13 -13.77 -9.85
CA ARG A 104 -12.50 -14.32 -8.64
C ARG A 104 -11.52 -13.34 -8.00
N TYR A 105 -11.38 -12.15 -8.54
CA TYR A 105 -10.48 -11.11 -8.07
C TYR A 105 -11.26 -9.82 -7.83
N THR A 106 -11.04 -9.17 -6.70
CA THR A 106 -11.65 -7.87 -6.39
C THR A 106 -10.63 -6.90 -5.81
N GLN A 107 -10.76 -5.65 -6.22
CA GLN A 107 -9.97 -4.53 -5.71
C GLN A 107 -10.75 -3.86 -4.58
N LEU A 108 -10.03 -3.44 -3.55
CA LEU A 108 -10.55 -2.68 -2.43
C LEU A 108 -9.63 -1.49 -2.18
N ARG A 109 -10.20 -0.28 -2.07
CA ARG A 109 -9.47 0.90 -1.63
C ARG A 109 -9.61 1.04 -0.12
N TYR A 110 -8.50 1.31 0.55
CA TYR A 110 -8.48 1.57 1.98
C TYR A 110 -9.36 2.77 2.34
N GLU A 111 -9.38 3.79 1.50
CA GLU A 111 -10.15 5.02 1.69
C GLU A 111 -11.66 4.74 1.62
N ASP A 112 -12.11 3.86 0.72
CA ASP A 112 -13.50 3.42 0.65
C ASP A 112 -13.87 2.56 1.87
N LEU A 113 -12.95 1.69 2.31
CA LEU A 113 -13.11 0.88 3.52
C LEU A 113 -13.26 1.75 4.77
N VAL A 114 -12.55 2.86 4.83
CA VAL A 114 -12.63 3.82 5.95
C VAL A 114 -13.90 4.68 5.88
N ARG A 115 -14.29 5.14 4.68
CA ARG A 115 -15.46 6.02 4.51
C ARG A 115 -16.78 5.26 4.68
N GLU A 116 -16.88 4.06 4.11
CA GLU A 116 -18.11 3.27 4.07
C GLU A 116 -17.88 1.84 4.58
N PRO A 117 -17.48 1.67 5.85
CA PRO A 117 -17.01 0.39 6.38
C PRO A 117 -18.08 -0.72 6.33
N ARG A 118 -19.36 -0.40 6.59
CA ARG A 118 -20.48 -1.36 6.44
C ARG A 118 -20.72 -1.75 4.98
N ALA A 119 -20.69 -0.80 4.06
CA ALA A 119 -20.91 -1.09 2.64
C ALA A 119 -19.79 -1.97 2.06
N GLN A 120 -18.54 -1.68 2.42
CA GLN A 120 -17.39 -2.49 2.00
C GLN A 120 -17.39 -3.87 2.64
N LEU A 121 -17.75 -4.01 3.92
CA LEU A 121 -17.94 -5.32 4.57
C LEU A 121 -18.95 -6.18 3.80
N ARG A 122 -20.14 -5.63 3.51
CA ARG A 122 -21.18 -6.32 2.75
C ARG A 122 -20.68 -6.74 1.36
N ARG A 123 -19.95 -5.86 0.67
CA ARG A 123 -19.37 -6.14 -0.65
C ARG A 123 -18.37 -7.30 -0.59
N LEU A 124 -17.48 -7.32 0.41
CA LEU A 124 -16.47 -8.35 0.58
C LEU A 124 -17.06 -9.70 0.96
N LEU A 125 -18.03 -9.74 1.88
CA LEU A 125 -18.68 -10.99 2.28
C LEU A 125 -19.51 -11.58 1.13
N ARG A 126 -20.26 -10.75 0.39
CA ARG A 126 -20.91 -11.21 -0.85
C ARG A 126 -19.90 -11.73 -1.87
N PHE A 127 -18.77 -11.03 -2.04
CA PHE A 127 -17.69 -11.50 -2.90
C PHE A 127 -17.04 -12.78 -2.40
N ALA A 128 -17.08 -13.11 -1.10
CA ALA A 128 -16.64 -14.38 -0.55
C ALA A 128 -17.72 -15.48 -0.62
N GLY A 129 -18.99 -15.13 -0.87
CA GLY A 129 -20.13 -16.04 -0.79
C GLY A 129 -20.56 -16.31 0.66
N LEU A 130 -20.29 -15.38 1.57
CA LEU A 130 -20.61 -15.48 2.99
C LEU A 130 -21.80 -14.57 3.34
N PRO A 131 -22.64 -14.96 4.33
CA PRO A 131 -23.68 -14.08 4.85
C PRO A 131 -23.07 -12.89 5.60
N VAL A 132 -23.89 -11.85 5.84
CA VAL A 132 -23.50 -10.66 6.61
C VAL A 132 -24.25 -10.65 7.93
N PRO A 133 -23.65 -11.14 9.03
CA PRO A 133 -24.28 -11.08 10.35
C PRO A 133 -24.35 -9.63 10.84
N PRO A 134 -25.47 -9.18 11.44
CA PRO A 134 -25.60 -7.82 12.00
C PRO A 134 -24.48 -7.49 13.00
N ALA A 135 -24.10 -8.44 13.84
CA ALA A 135 -23.01 -8.29 14.81
C ALA A 135 -21.67 -7.91 14.17
N LEU A 136 -21.40 -8.39 12.95
CA LEU A 136 -20.16 -8.06 12.23
C LEU A 136 -20.21 -6.64 11.66
N GLU A 137 -21.39 -6.14 11.28
CA GLU A 137 -21.56 -4.75 10.86
C GLU A 137 -21.32 -3.76 12.01
N ASP A 138 -21.78 -4.12 13.20
CA ASP A 138 -21.58 -3.33 14.41
C ASP A 138 -20.13 -3.39 14.89
N PHE A 139 -19.50 -4.58 14.85
CA PHE A 139 -18.09 -4.74 15.14
C PHE A 139 -17.21 -3.84 14.26
N VAL A 140 -17.43 -3.84 12.95
CA VAL A 140 -16.65 -3.04 11.99
C VAL A 140 -16.83 -1.53 12.23
N LEU A 141 -18.02 -1.07 12.59
CA LEU A 141 -18.23 0.33 12.98
C LEU A 141 -17.53 0.68 14.29
N ASN A 142 -17.64 -0.18 15.30
CA ASN A 142 -17.06 0.09 16.62
C ASN A 142 -15.53 0.16 16.55
N MET A 143 -14.90 -0.71 15.76
CA MET A 143 -13.44 -0.70 15.56
C MET A 143 -12.92 0.55 14.82
N THR A 144 -13.77 1.23 14.05
CA THR A 144 -13.38 2.41 13.23
C THR A 144 -13.76 3.75 13.87
N ARG A 145 -14.39 3.75 15.04
CA ARG A 145 -14.87 4.94 15.77
C ARG A 145 -14.24 5.09 17.17
N GLY A 146 -13.09 4.47 17.41
CA GLY A 146 -12.39 4.60 18.69
C GLY A 146 -11.65 5.93 18.86
N ALA A 147 -11.06 6.11 20.05
CA ALA A 147 -10.24 7.29 20.36
C ALA A 147 -9.03 7.42 19.41
N ALA A 148 -8.51 8.65 19.33
CA ALA A 148 -7.53 9.08 18.33
C ALA A 148 -6.25 8.23 18.25
N TYR A 149 -5.54 8.37 17.12
CA TYR A 149 -4.37 7.58 16.77
C TYR A 149 -3.17 7.85 17.72
N SER A 150 -2.78 6.87 18.55
CA SER A 150 -1.50 6.92 19.29
C SER A 150 -0.32 6.54 18.38
N SER A 151 0.70 7.40 18.33
CA SER A 151 1.96 7.15 17.61
C SER A 151 2.83 6.05 18.23
N ASP A 152 2.65 5.79 19.51
CA ASP A 152 3.65 5.05 20.31
C ASP A 152 3.46 3.54 20.18
N ARG A 153 2.29 3.11 19.71
CA ARG A 153 1.94 1.70 19.51
C ARG A 153 1.25 1.49 18.15
N PRO A 154 1.98 1.65 17.02
CA PRO A 154 1.39 1.61 15.69
C PRO A 154 0.75 0.26 15.34
N PHE A 155 1.24 -0.85 15.91
CA PHE A 155 0.77 -2.21 15.62
C PHE A 155 -0.24 -2.77 16.64
N LEU A 156 -0.60 -2.00 17.68
CA LEU A 156 -1.60 -2.43 18.65
C LEU A 156 -3.00 -2.40 18.01
N ILE A 157 -3.70 -3.54 18.07
CA ILE A 157 -5.07 -3.65 17.59
C ILE A 157 -6.00 -3.04 18.65
N SER A 158 -6.60 -1.90 18.33
CA SER A 158 -7.58 -1.22 19.17
C SER A 158 -8.59 -0.49 18.28
N ALA A 159 -9.75 -0.14 18.82
CA ALA A 159 -10.65 0.78 18.12
C ALA A 159 -9.93 2.13 17.91
N ARG A 160 -9.95 2.66 16.69
CA ARG A 160 -9.28 3.93 16.32
C ARG A 160 -10.09 4.67 15.27
N ASP A 161 -10.02 6.00 15.26
CA ASP A 161 -10.60 6.78 14.17
C ASP A 161 -9.75 6.62 12.89
N ALA A 162 -10.23 5.77 11.99
CA ALA A 162 -9.53 5.50 10.74
C ALA A 162 -9.57 6.67 9.74
N ARG A 163 -10.45 7.68 9.95
CA ARG A 163 -10.59 8.84 9.05
C ARG A 163 -9.42 9.81 9.19
N GLU A 164 -8.83 9.93 10.37
CA GLU A 164 -7.60 10.71 10.55
C GLU A 164 -6.47 10.12 9.66
N ALA A 165 -6.40 8.79 9.58
CA ALA A 165 -5.32 8.09 8.89
C ALA A 165 -5.32 8.27 7.37
N ILE A 166 -6.46 8.57 6.74
CA ILE A 166 -6.55 8.78 5.28
C ILE A 166 -6.18 10.22 4.87
N HIS A 167 -6.31 11.18 5.79
CA HIS A 167 -6.01 12.60 5.49
C HIS A 167 -4.69 13.09 6.07
N ALA A 168 -4.12 12.38 7.06
CA ALA A 168 -2.91 12.78 7.77
C ALA A 168 -1.69 13.09 6.89
N TRP A 169 -1.59 12.52 5.68
CA TRP A 169 -0.46 12.81 4.79
C TRP A 169 -0.48 14.24 4.26
N ARG A 170 -1.67 14.87 4.15
CA ARG A 170 -1.84 16.23 3.63
C ARG A 170 -1.16 17.28 4.51
N GLU A 171 -1.14 17.03 5.81
CA GLU A 171 -0.55 17.94 6.81
C GLU A 171 0.90 17.56 7.14
N ARG A 172 1.23 16.26 7.05
CA ARG A 172 2.53 15.73 7.53
C ARG A 172 3.60 15.61 6.44
N LEU A 173 3.23 15.52 5.17
CA LEU A 173 4.20 15.47 4.08
C LEU A 173 4.47 16.87 3.52
N SER A 174 5.74 17.15 3.25
CA SER A 174 6.12 18.34 2.50
C SER A 174 5.63 18.24 1.04
N ARG A 175 5.44 19.39 0.40
CA ARG A 175 5.08 19.45 -1.04
C ARG A 175 6.09 18.71 -1.92
N GLN A 176 7.37 18.72 -1.55
CA GLN A 176 8.40 17.98 -2.28
C GLN A 176 8.21 16.47 -2.15
N GLN A 177 7.94 15.95 -0.95
CA GLN A 177 7.67 14.54 -0.73
C GLN A 177 6.41 14.09 -1.47
N VAL A 178 5.34 14.89 -1.45
CA VAL A 178 4.11 14.61 -2.21
C VAL A 178 4.43 14.49 -3.71
N ARG A 179 5.14 15.46 -4.29
CA ARG A 179 5.54 15.42 -5.71
C ARG A 179 6.41 14.20 -6.04
N GLN A 180 7.31 13.81 -5.14
CA GLN A 180 8.14 12.61 -5.34
C GLN A 180 7.28 11.35 -5.39
N VAL A 181 6.31 11.21 -4.49
CA VAL A 181 5.38 10.08 -4.50
C VAL A 181 4.52 10.08 -5.76
N GLU A 182 3.97 11.22 -6.15
CA GLU A 182 3.13 11.35 -7.35
C GLU A 182 3.93 11.06 -8.63
N ALA A 183 5.19 11.48 -8.71
CA ALA A 183 6.06 11.15 -9.82
C ALA A 183 6.37 9.65 -9.90
N ALA A 184 6.60 8.99 -8.75
CA ALA A 184 6.94 7.56 -8.71
C ALA A 184 5.72 6.64 -8.89
N CYS A 185 4.54 7.07 -8.44
CA CYS A 185 3.34 6.24 -8.34
C CYS A 185 2.17 6.70 -9.22
N GLY A 186 2.33 7.76 -10.01
CA GLY A 186 1.24 8.45 -10.72
C GLY A 186 0.40 7.54 -11.60
N GLU A 187 1.00 6.62 -12.35
CA GLU A 187 0.27 5.66 -13.18
C GLU A 187 -0.61 4.72 -12.35
N ALA A 188 -0.06 4.15 -11.27
CA ALA A 188 -0.82 3.28 -10.37
C ALA A 188 -1.95 4.07 -9.68
N MET A 189 -1.68 5.31 -9.26
CA MET A 189 -2.68 6.21 -8.66
C MET A 189 -3.82 6.51 -9.62
N SER A 190 -3.52 6.80 -10.88
CA SER A 190 -4.52 7.06 -11.92
C SER A 190 -5.44 5.85 -12.10
N LEU A 191 -4.88 4.63 -12.20
CA LEU A 191 -5.68 3.41 -12.33
C LEU A 191 -6.54 3.10 -11.09
N LEU A 192 -6.14 3.58 -9.92
CA LEU A 192 -6.81 3.42 -8.63
C LEU A 192 -7.72 4.61 -8.25
N ALA A 193 -7.78 5.64 -9.11
CA ALA A 193 -8.53 6.88 -8.90
C ALA A 193 -8.16 7.65 -7.61
N TYR A 194 -6.86 7.82 -7.34
CA TYR A 194 -6.30 8.65 -6.26
C TYR A 194 -5.82 10.03 -6.72
#